data_AF-A0AAE1UB29-F1
#
_entry.id   AF-A0AAE1UB29-F1
#
_cell.length_a   1.000
_cell.length_b   1.000
_cell.length_c   1.000
_cell.angle_alpha   90.00
_cell.angle_beta   90.00
_cell.angle_gamma   90.00
#
_symmetry.space_group_name_H-M   'P 1'
#
loop_
_entity.id
_entity.type
_entity.pdbx_description
1 polymer ?
#
loop_
_entity_poly.entity_id
_entity_poly.type
_entity_poly.pdbx_seq_one_letter_code
_entity_poly.pdbx_strand_id
1 'polypeptide(L)'
;MVIRVTQGLLAAFLNAPSIVLPCKVSEATWRGTLASLLEVWVTLGFLLCYLMSGLISWKTAALLIPAITFISGILGLLIVPESPPWLYRRQREAEAFNSLLKIKNSRAAVEKEMVEMKMLDQQDTKKLSWHHLLKMINQKDYIMPMVISVLVASLAVFCGFGVVAIYLPEVFAMTGVSRDQYWSSVISGSFRLLFNFIGVTV
;
A
#
# COMPACT_ATOMS: atom_id res chain seq x y z
N MET A 1 -21.43 6.88 -11.31
CA MET A 1 -20.59 5.73 -11.76
C MET A 1 -19.18 6.17 -12.14
N VAL A 2 -19.00 7.13 -13.07
CA VAL A 2 -17.68 7.62 -13.51
C VAL A 2 -16.73 8.00 -12.37
N ILE A 3 -17.20 8.79 -11.39
CA ILE A 3 -16.39 9.22 -10.23
C ILE A 3 -15.88 8.03 -9.40
N ARG A 4 -16.66 6.95 -9.27
CA ARG A 4 -16.25 5.77 -8.49
C ARG A 4 -15.19 4.96 -9.24
N VAL A 5 -15.30 4.86 -10.57
CA VAL A 5 -14.31 4.17 -11.41
C VAL A 5 -12.98 4.93 -11.40
N THR A 6 -13.02 6.26 -11.55
CA THR A 6 -11.80 7.08 -11.50
C THR A 6 -11.14 7.01 -10.11
N GLN A 7 -11.91 7.06 -9.03
CA GLN A 7 -11.39 6.88 -7.66
C GLN A 7 -10.73 5.51 -7.46
N GLY A 8 -11.36 4.43 -7.93
CA GLY A 8 -10.80 3.09 -7.80
C GLY A 8 -9.48 2.95 -8.58
N LEU A 9 -9.43 3.50 -9.79
CA LEU A 9 -8.24 3.48 -10.63
C LEU A 9 -7.10 4.30 -9.99
N LEU A 10 -7.39 5.51 -9.49
CA LEU A 10 -6.40 6.32 -8.76
C LEU A 10 -5.88 5.61 -7.51
N ALA A 11 -6.76 5.01 -6.71
CA ALA A 11 -6.36 4.26 -5.52
C ALA A 11 -5.44 3.07 -5.87
N ALA A 12 -5.73 2.34 -6.95
CA ALA A 12 -4.89 1.25 -7.42
C ALA A 12 -3.49 1.73 -7.84
N PHE A 13 -3.41 2.85 -8.57
CA PHE A 13 -2.13 3.44 -8.98
C PHE A 13 -1.30 3.94 -7.79
N LEU A 14 -1.94 4.49 -6.75
CA LEU A 14 -1.26 4.99 -5.57
C LEU A 14 -0.81 3.88 -4.62
N ASN A 15 -1.55 2.77 -4.53
CA ASN A 15 -1.24 1.70 -3.59
C ASN A 15 0.12 1.03 -3.91
N ALA A 16 0.41 0.77 -5.18
CA ALA A 16 1.66 0.14 -5.60
C ALA A 16 2.93 0.86 -5.10
N PRO A 17 3.14 2.18 -5.34
CA PRO A 17 4.29 2.89 -4.81
C PRO A 17 4.25 3.04 -3.28
N SER A 18 3.07 3.16 -2.66
CA SER A 18 2.93 3.27 -1.20
C SER A 18 3.48 2.05 -0.46
N ILE A 19 3.32 0.84 -1.01
CA ILE A 19 3.90 -0.38 -0.43
C ILE A 19 5.40 -0.49 -0.79
N VAL A 20 5.76 -0.22 -2.03
CA VAL A 20 7.12 -0.50 -2.54
C VAL A 20 8.17 0.47 -1.99
N LEU A 21 7.84 1.75 -1.82
CA LEU A 21 8.81 2.76 -1.40
C LEU A 21 9.36 2.50 0.02
N PRO A 22 8.51 2.28 1.06
CA PRO A 22 9.01 1.94 2.40
C PRO A 22 9.79 0.63 2.40
N CYS A 23 9.37 -0.39 1.64
CA CYS A 23 10.09 -1.67 1.56
C CYS A 23 11.50 -1.53 0.95
N LYS A 24 11.69 -0.59 0.02
CA LYS A 24 13.01 -0.32 -0.59
C LYS A 24 13.93 0.51 0.30
N VAL A 25 13.36 1.43 1.07
CA VAL A 25 14.08 2.33 1.99
C VAL A 25 14.46 1.60 3.29
N SER A 26 13.67 0.61 3.68
CA SER A 26 13.83 -0.11 4.94
C SER A 26 14.80 -1.29 4.89
N GLU A 27 15.46 -1.50 6.02
CA GLU A 27 16.30 -2.67 6.27
C GLU A 27 15.45 -3.94 6.31
N ALA A 28 16.04 -5.08 5.90
CA ALA A 28 15.32 -6.34 5.69
C ALA A 28 14.48 -6.79 6.90
N THR A 29 14.93 -6.47 8.11
CA THR A 29 14.26 -6.78 9.37
C THR A 29 12.94 -6.02 9.57
N TRP A 30 12.84 -4.77 9.11
CA TRP A 30 11.71 -3.88 9.37
C TRP A 30 10.66 -3.84 8.25
N ARG A 31 10.92 -4.52 7.13
CA ARG A 31 10.04 -4.53 5.95
C ARG A 31 8.62 -5.01 6.27
N GLY A 32 8.50 -6.07 7.08
CA GLY A 32 7.21 -6.61 7.50
C GLY A 32 6.43 -5.61 8.35
N THR A 33 7.07 -5.07 9.39
CA THR A 33 6.45 -4.09 10.30
C THR A 33 5.98 -2.83 9.56
N LEU A 34 6.77 -2.33 8.60
CA LEU A 34 6.38 -1.16 7.82
C LEU A 34 5.22 -1.44 6.87
N ALA A 35 5.18 -2.63 6.24
CA ALA A 35 4.04 -3.02 5.42
C ALA A 35 2.75 -3.13 6.27
N SER A 36 2.84 -3.73 7.45
CA SER A 36 1.71 -3.83 8.38
C SER A 36 1.27 -2.47 8.91
N LEU A 37 2.19 -1.54 9.14
CA LEU A 37 1.86 -0.17 9.57
C LEU A 37 1.03 0.57 8.52
N LEU A 38 1.28 0.35 7.23
CA LEU A 38 0.46 0.92 6.15
C LEU A 38 -0.98 0.41 6.20
N GLU A 39 -1.18 -0.87 6.48
CA GLU A 39 -2.52 -1.47 6.64
C GLU A 39 -3.26 -0.92 7.88
N VAL A 40 -2.54 -0.59 8.96
CA VAL A 40 -3.14 0.13 10.11
C VAL A 40 -3.67 1.50 9.69
N TRP A 41 -2.93 2.24 8.86
CA TRP A 41 -3.40 3.53 8.33
C TRP A 41 -4.65 3.38 7.45
N VAL A 42 -4.71 2.33 6.64
CA VAL A 42 -5.89 2.02 5.81
C VAL A 42 -7.11 1.72 6.68
N THR A 43 -6.95 0.87 7.71
CA THR A 43 -8.05 0.52 8.63
C THR A 43 -8.51 1.70 9.49
N LEU A 44 -7.59 2.58 9.90
CA LEU A 44 -7.93 3.86 10.54
C LEU A 44 -8.75 4.76 9.60
N GLY A 45 -8.40 4.81 8.31
CA GLY A 45 -9.17 5.53 7.29
C GLY A 45 -10.61 5.04 7.16
N PHE A 46 -10.82 3.71 7.19
CA PHE A 46 -12.17 3.13 7.20
C PHE A 46 -12.97 3.55 8.44
N LEU A 47 -12.36 3.52 9.63
CA LEU A 47 -13.02 3.96 10.86
C LEU A 47 -13.43 5.44 10.79
N LEU A 48 -12.56 6.31 10.31
CA LEU A 48 -12.86 7.74 10.12
C LEU A 48 -14.00 7.94 9.12
N CYS A 49 -14.05 7.16 8.03
CA CYS A 49 -15.15 7.21 7.08
C CYS A 49 -16.49 6.82 7.73
N TYR A 50 -16.51 5.79 8.58
CA TYR A 50 -17.72 5.38 9.28
C TYR A 50 -18.20 6.44 10.29
N LEU A 51 -17.27 7.08 11.02
CA LEU A 51 -17.60 8.20 11.93
C LEU A 51 -18.19 9.40 11.16
N MET A 52 -17.58 9.77 10.04
CA MET A 52 -18.05 10.89 9.22
C MET A 52 -19.39 10.60 8.54
N SER A 53 -19.71 9.33 8.29
CA SER A 53 -20.96 8.91 7.65
C SER A 53 -22.21 9.25 8.48
N GLY A 54 -22.10 9.43 9.80
CA GLY A 54 -23.22 9.86 10.65
C GLY A 54 -23.36 11.38 10.77
N LEU A 55 -22.29 12.12 10.48
CA LEU A 55 -22.22 13.58 10.69
C LEU A 55 -22.49 14.36 9.40
N ILE A 56 -22.17 13.77 8.24
CA ILE A 56 -22.12 14.46 6.95
C ILE A 56 -22.99 13.72 5.93
N SER A 57 -23.69 14.46 5.07
CA SER A 57 -24.43 13.87 3.95
C SER A 57 -23.51 13.04 3.05
N TRP A 58 -24.02 11.92 2.51
CA TRP A 58 -23.24 11.03 1.65
C TRP A 58 -22.65 11.72 0.42
N LYS A 59 -23.32 12.77 -0.11
CA LYS A 59 -22.86 13.54 -1.27
C LYS A 59 -21.62 14.37 -0.93
N THR A 60 -21.62 15.04 0.22
CA THR A 60 -20.49 15.84 0.68
C THR A 60 -19.34 14.95 1.12
N ALA A 61 -19.61 13.81 1.77
CA ALA A 61 -18.58 12.83 2.11
C ALA A 61 -17.87 12.25 0.86
N ALA A 62 -18.63 11.97 -0.21
CA ALA A 62 -18.08 11.42 -1.46
C ALA A 62 -17.14 12.39 -2.21
N LEU A 63 -17.22 13.70 -1.93
CA LEU A 63 -16.35 14.74 -2.50
C LEU A 63 -15.21 15.11 -1.54
N LEU A 64 -15.50 15.30 -0.26
CA LEU A 64 -14.53 15.76 0.73
C LEU A 64 -13.45 14.72 1.03
N ILE A 65 -13.83 13.45 1.24
CA ILE A 65 -12.87 12.41 1.65
C ILE A 65 -11.76 12.24 0.60
N PRO A 66 -12.06 12.05 -0.71
CA PRO A 66 -11.03 11.95 -1.73
C PRO A 66 -10.20 13.23 -1.87
N ALA A 67 -10.83 14.41 -1.74
CA ALA A 67 -10.12 15.68 -1.84
C ALA A 67 -9.09 15.82 -0.71
N ILE A 68 -9.48 15.49 0.52
CA ILE A 68 -8.58 15.49 1.68
C ILE A 68 -7.44 14.50 1.48
N THR A 69 -7.73 13.26 1.06
CA THR A 69 -6.70 12.24 0.80
C THR A 69 -5.75 12.65 -0.32
N PHE A 70 -6.24 13.32 -1.37
CA PHE A 70 -5.43 13.79 -2.47
C PHE A 70 -4.49 14.93 -2.04
N ILE A 71 -5.02 15.91 -1.31
CA ILE A 71 -4.23 17.04 -0.80
C ILE A 71 -3.18 16.54 0.20
N SER A 72 -3.54 15.65 1.13
CA SER A 72 -2.59 15.09 2.09
C SER A 72 -1.52 14.25 1.42
N GLY A 73 -1.87 13.49 0.37
CA GLY A 73 -0.93 12.72 -0.44
C GLY A 73 0.09 13.61 -1.17
N ILE A 74 -0.36 14.72 -1.78
CA ILE A 74 0.53 15.70 -2.42
C ILE A 74 1.48 16.33 -1.40
N LEU A 75 0.96 16.75 -0.25
CA LEU A 75 1.77 17.34 0.81
C LEU A 75 2.80 16.33 1.33
N GLY A 76 2.42 15.05 1.47
CA GLY A 76 3.33 13.98 1.85
C GLY A 76 4.45 13.77 0.83
N LEU A 77 4.14 13.78 -0.47
CA LEU A 77 5.12 13.64 -1.55
C LEU A 77 6.19 14.75 -1.54
N LEU A 78 5.85 15.96 -1.10
CA LEU A 78 6.82 17.06 -1.00
C LEU A 78 7.86 16.84 0.12
N ILE A 79 7.53 16.03 1.14
CA ILE A 79 8.38 15.76 2.29
C ILE A 79 9.24 14.51 2.07
N VAL A 80 8.73 13.54 1.32
CA VAL A 80 9.40 12.25 1.09
C VAL A 80 10.59 12.43 0.13
N PRO A 81 11.81 11.97 0.50
CA PRO A 81 12.95 12.05 -0.39
C PRO A 81 12.74 11.14 -1.62
N GLU A 82 13.24 11.61 -2.76
CA GLU A 82 13.17 10.87 -4.04
C GLU A 82 13.85 9.49 -3.94
N SER A 83 13.29 8.51 -4.64
CA SER A 83 13.76 7.12 -4.59
C SER A 83 15.22 7.01 -5.08
N PRO A 84 16.17 6.56 -4.23
CA PRO A 84 17.59 6.53 -4.60
C PRO A 84 17.91 5.67 -5.84
N PRO A 85 17.30 4.47 -6.03
CA PRO A 85 17.51 3.68 -7.25
C PRO A 85 17.02 4.38 -8.53
N TRP A 86 15.96 5.18 -8.44
CA TRP A 86 15.44 5.95 -9.58
C TRP A 86 16.38 7.09 -9.96
N LEU A 87 16.95 7.80 -8.96
CA LEU A 87 17.96 8.83 -9.17
C LEU A 87 19.24 8.24 -9.78
N TYR A 88 19.68 7.08 -9.31
CA TYR A 88 20.83 6.35 -9.85
C TYR A 88 20.66 6.00 -11.33
N ARG A 89 19.51 5.40 -11.70
CA ARG A 89 19.19 5.06 -13.10
C ARG A 89 19.08 6.27 -14.04
N ARG A 90 18.82 7.45 -13.49
CA ARG A 90 18.84 8.73 -14.22
C ARG A 90 20.23 9.37 -14.28
N GLN A 91 21.29 8.65 -13.92
CA GLN A 91 22.67 9.14 -13.88
C GLN A 91 22.90 10.30 -12.90
N ARG A 92 22.03 10.45 -11.87
CA ARG A 92 22.12 11.49 -10.83
C ARG A 92 22.71 10.91 -9.54
N GLU A 93 23.94 10.38 -9.62
CA GLU A 93 24.58 9.65 -8.50
C GLU A 93 24.76 10.49 -7.24
N ALA A 94 25.13 11.77 -7.38
CA ALA A 94 25.31 12.68 -6.25
C ALA A 94 24.00 12.92 -5.46
N GLU A 95 22.87 12.98 -6.17
CA GLU A 95 21.56 13.14 -5.55
C GLU A 95 21.06 11.85 -4.92
N ALA A 96 21.34 10.70 -5.54
CA ALA A 96 21.07 9.38 -4.95
C ALA A 96 21.81 9.23 -3.61
N PHE A 97 23.09 9.62 -3.57
CA PHE A 97 23.89 9.61 -2.34
C PHE A 97 23.30 10.51 -1.25
N ASN A 98 22.92 11.74 -1.60
CA ASN A 98 22.28 12.68 -0.67
C ASN A 98 20.91 12.19 -0.18
N SER A 99 20.12 11.52 -1.02
CA SER A 99 18.85 10.92 -0.63
C SER A 99 19.07 9.76 0.37
N LEU A 100 20.05 8.89 0.11
CA LEU A 100 20.42 7.80 1.02
C LEU A 100 20.94 8.31 2.38
N LEU A 101 21.69 9.41 2.40
CA LEU A 101 22.14 10.05 3.65
C LEU A 101 20.98 10.57 4.51
N LYS A 102 19.84 10.93 3.91
CA LYS A 102 18.64 11.33 4.68
C LYS A 102 17.91 10.15 5.30
N ILE A 103 18.12 8.96 4.75
CA ILE A 103 17.45 7.72 5.15
C ILE A 103 18.31 6.91 6.13
N LYS A 104 19.63 6.90 5.93
CA LYS A 104 20.58 6.05 6.66
C LYS A 104 21.44 6.90 7.60
N ASN A 105 21.65 6.39 8.82
CA ASN A 105 22.42 7.08 9.85
C ASN A 105 23.95 7.03 9.65
N SER A 106 24.46 6.27 8.67
CA SER A 106 25.91 6.07 8.47
C SER A 106 26.34 6.17 7.01
N ARG A 107 27.39 6.94 6.75
CA ARG A 107 28.01 7.09 5.42
C ARG A 107 28.53 5.77 4.86
N ALA A 108 29.07 4.89 5.71
CA ALA A 108 29.56 3.58 5.28
C ALA A 108 28.43 2.67 4.77
N ALA A 109 27.24 2.78 5.37
CA ALA A 109 26.06 2.06 4.90
C ALA A 109 25.57 2.58 3.54
N VAL A 110 25.62 3.91 3.34
CA VAL A 110 25.28 4.54 2.06
C VAL A 110 26.22 4.10 0.93
N GLU A 111 27.53 4.09 1.19
CA GLU A 111 28.52 3.67 0.19
C GLU A 111 28.35 2.20 -0.19
N LYS A 112 28.08 1.32 0.79
CA LYS A 112 27.77 -0.09 0.53
C LYS A 112 26.53 -0.25 -0.36
N GLU A 113 25.45 0.48 -0.05
CA GLU A 113 24.20 0.39 -0.81
C GLU A 113 24.35 0.95 -2.23
N MET A 114 25.14 2.01 -2.42
CA MET A 114 25.50 2.52 -3.75
C MET A 114 26.27 1.49 -4.59
N VAL A 115 27.17 0.72 -3.96
CA VAL A 115 27.89 -0.38 -4.64
C VAL A 115 26.94 -1.51 -5.01
N GLU A 116 26.03 -1.90 -4.12
CA GLU A 116 25.00 -2.91 -4.41
C GLU A 116 24.07 -2.46 -5.56
N MET A 117 23.64 -1.20 -5.58
CA MET A 117 22.83 -0.64 -6.67
C MET A 117 23.58 -0.69 -8.01
N LYS A 118 24.88 -0.39 -8.02
CA LYS A 118 25.72 -0.47 -9.22
C LYS A 118 25.87 -1.89 -9.73
N MET A 119 26.02 -2.88 -8.83
CA MET A 119 26.07 -4.29 -9.22
C MET A 119 24.74 -4.79 -9.80
N LEU A 120 23.63 -4.40 -9.19
CA LEU A 120 22.29 -4.75 -9.66
C LEU A 120 21.99 -4.13 -11.03
N ASP A 121 22.35 -2.86 -11.24
CA ASP A 121 22.12 -2.18 -12.52
C ASP A 121 22.96 -2.78 -13.65
N GLN A 122 24.19 -3.21 -13.36
CA GLN A 122 25.03 -3.94 -14.32
C GLN A 122 24.43 -5.29 -14.72
N GLN A 123 23.77 -5.99 -13.79
CA GLN A 123 23.03 -7.24 -14.09
C GLN A 123 21.70 -6.99 -14.83
N ASP A 124 21.03 -5.87 -14.56
CA ASP A 124 19.73 -5.46 -15.13
C ASP A 124 19.83 -4.74 -16.50
N THR A 125 21.02 -4.56 -17.06
CA THR A 125 21.25 -3.84 -18.34
C THR A 125 20.48 -4.38 -19.56
N LYS A 126 19.86 -5.56 -19.46
CA LYS A 126 18.90 -6.03 -20.48
C LYS A 126 17.55 -5.36 -20.23
N LYS A 127 17.27 -4.28 -20.98
CA LYS A 127 15.91 -3.73 -21.14
C LYS A 127 14.91 -4.89 -21.17
N LEU A 128 14.05 -4.97 -20.16
CA LEU A 128 13.00 -5.99 -20.05
C LEU A 128 12.07 -5.86 -21.25
N SER A 129 12.39 -6.57 -22.32
CA SER A 129 11.52 -6.73 -23.48
C SER A 129 10.33 -7.59 -23.06
N TRP A 130 9.14 -7.30 -23.60
CA TRP A 130 7.95 -8.14 -23.41
C TRP A 130 8.22 -9.62 -23.71
N HIS A 131 9.13 -9.91 -24.64
CA HIS A 131 9.60 -11.27 -24.94
C HIS A 131 10.41 -11.90 -23.79
N HIS A 132 11.18 -11.09 -23.06
CA HIS A 132 11.93 -11.53 -21.88
C HIS A 132 11.01 -11.81 -20.69
N LEU A 133 9.95 -11.01 -20.50
CA LEU A 133 8.91 -11.26 -19.50
C LEU A 133 8.16 -12.58 -19.76
N LEU A 134 7.72 -12.79 -21.00
CA LEU A 134 7.08 -14.06 -21.41
C LEU A 134 8.02 -15.25 -21.25
N LYS A 135 9.32 -15.06 -21.50
CA LYS A 135 10.34 -16.09 -21.30
C LYS A 135 10.61 -16.38 -19.83
N MET A 136 10.61 -15.37 -18.95
CA MET A 136 10.71 -15.54 -17.49
C MET A 136 9.50 -16.27 -16.92
N ILE A 137 8.29 -15.99 -17.40
CA ILE A 137 7.07 -16.71 -16.99
C ILE A 137 7.18 -18.21 -17.32
N ASN A 138 7.92 -18.58 -18.36
CA ASN A 138 8.10 -19.98 -18.75
C ASN A 138 9.32 -20.67 -18.09
N GLN A 139 10.06 -19.96 -17.22
CA GLN A 139 11.17 -20.53 -16.47
C GLN A 139 10.66 -21.22 -15.21
N LYS A 140 11.05 -22.50 -15.03
CA LYS A 140 10.59 -23.37 -13.93
C LYS A 140 10.83 -22.78 -12.54
N ASP A 141 11.89 -21.99 -12.38
CA ASP A 141 12.27 -21.36 -11.11
C ASP A 141 11.32 -20.21 -10.70
N TYR A 142 10.64 -19.57 -11.66
CA TYR A 142 9.72 -18.46 -11.39
C TYR A 142 8.24 -18.87 -11.40
N ILE A 143 7.89 -19.96 -12.08
CA ILE A 143 6.51 -20.46 -12.17
C ILE A 143 5.96 -20.81 -10.78
N MET A 144 6.73 -21.52 -9.95
CA MET A 144 6.22 -21.99 -8.66
C MET A 144 5.91 -20.84 -7.68
N PRO A 145 6.81 -19.86 -7.45
CA PRO A 145 6.48 -18.68 -6.66
C PRO A 145 5.31 -17.86 -7.25
N MET A 146 5.22 -17.77 -8.57
CA MET A 146 4.17 -17.02 -9.24
C MET A 146 2.79 -17.68 -9.06
N VAL A 147 2.70 -19.00 -9.23
CA VAL A 147 1.46 -19.76 -9.00
C VAL A 147 1.03 -19.66 -7.54
N ILE A 148 1.96 -19.81 -6.59
CA ILE A 148 1.66 -19.65 -5.16
C ILE A 148 1.14 -18.24 -4.88
N SER A 149 1.78 -17.20 -5.41
CA SER A 149 1.35 -15.81 -5.21
C SER A 149 -0.04 -15.54 -5.79
N VAL A 150 -0.33 -16.03 -6.99
CA VAL A 150 -1.65 -15.89 -7.63
C VAL A 150 -2.70 -16.67 -6.85
N LEU A 151 -2.39 -17.88 -6.38
CA LEU A 151 -3.31 -18.69 -5.59
C LEU A 151 -3.63 -18.02 -4.25
N VAL A 152 -2.62 -17.56 -3.53
CA VAL A 152 -2.79 -16.84 -2.26
C VAL A 152 -3.60 -15.57 -2.46
N ALA A 153 -3.29 -14.76 -3.49
CA ALA A 153 -4.06 -13.55 -3.81
C ALA A 153 -5.52 -13.87 -4.16
N SER A 154 -5.75 -14.94 -4.93
CA SER A 154 -7.10 -15.38 -5.28
C SER A 154 -7.88 -15.82 -4.04
N LEU A 155 -7.28 -16.66 -3.19
CA LEU A 155 -7.89 -17.11 -1.93
C LEU A 155 -8.19 -15.92 -0.99
N ALA A 156 -7.32 -14.92 -0.95
CA ALA A 156 -7.53 -13.70 -0.17
C ALA A 156 -8.73 -12.86 -0.67
N VAL A 157 -9.05 -12.90 -1.97
CA VAL A 157 -10.26 -12.25 -2.50
C VAL A 157 -11.49 -13.13 -2.28
N PHE A 158 -11.37 -14.44 -2.49
CA PHE A 158 -12.47 -15.40 -2.35
C PHE A 158 -12.93 -15.62 -0.91
N CYS A 159 -12.09 -15.35 0.10
CA CYS A 159 -12.52 -15.38 1.50
C CYS A 159 -13.57 -14.30 1.84
N GLY A 160 -13.87 -13.42 0.88
CA GLY A 160 -14.94 -12.44 1.02
C GLY A 160 -14.56 -11.24 1.87
N PHE A 161 -13.27 -11.01 2.13
CA PHE A 161 -12.80 -9.88 2.94
C PHE A 161 -13.45 -8.54 2.53
N GLY A 162 -13.50 -8.26 1.23
CA GLY A 162 -14.13 -7.03 0.69
C GLY A 162 -15.65 -7.01 0.81
N VAL A 163 -16.32 -8.15 0.68
CA VAL A 163 -17.79 -8.26 0.80
C VAL A 163 -18.20 -8.07 2.25
N VAL A 164 -17.57 -8.80 3.15
CA VAL A 164 -17.71 -8.62 4.60
C VAL A 164 -17.44 -7.16 4.94
N ALA A 165 -16.46 -6.51 4.30
CA ALA A 165 -16.17 -5.11 4.58
C ALA A 165 -17.26 -4.10 4.32
N ILE A 166 -17.97 -4.27 3.22
CA ILE A 166 -18.97 -3.31 2.77
C ILE A 166 -20.31 -3.62 3.44
N TYR A 167 -20.62 -4.90 3.60
CA TYR A 167 -21.95 -5.36 4.02
C TYR A 167 -22.05 -5.74 5.50
N LEU A 168 -20.96 -5.69 6.29
CA LEU A 168 -21.01 -6.00 7.73
C LEU A 168 -22.10 -5.24 8.49
N PRO A 169 -22.29 -3.92 8.29
CA PRO A 169 -23.33 -3.18 9.00
C PRO A 169 -24.74 -3.65 8.63
N GLU A 170 -24.93 -4.07 7.39
CA GLU A 170 -26.21 -4.56 6.87
C GLU A 170 -26.52 -5.96 7.42
N VAL A 171 -25.52 -6.84 7.49
CA VAL A 171 -25.64 -8.14 8.15
C VAL A 171 -26.01 -7.97 9.62
N PHE A 172 -25.38 -7.04 10.34
CA PHE A 172 -25.76 -6.76 11.73
C PHE A 172 -27.18 -6.22 11.86
N ALA A 173 -27.64 -5.37 10.94
CA ALA A 173 -29.03 -4.91 10.90
C ALA A 173 -30.03 -6.07 10.68
N MET A 174 -29.71 -7.04 9.83
CA MET A 174 -30.54 -8.23 9.59
C MET A 174 -30.66 -9.14 10.82
N THR A 175 -29.61 -9.22 11.66
CA THR A 175 -29.62 -10.06 12.88
C THR A 175 -30.40 -9.45 14.06
N GLY A 176 -30.91 -8.22 13.94
CA GLY A 176 -31.68 -7.54 14.99
C GLY A 176 -30.86 -7.05 16.18
N VAL A 177 -29.53 -7.23 16.15
CA VAL A 177 -28.60 -6.86 17.24
C VAL A 177 -28.39 -5.34 17.34
N SER A 178 -28.68 -4.57 16.28
CA SER A 178 -28.46 -3.12 16.25
C SER A 178 -29.64 -2.37 15.62
N ARG A 179 -30.28 -1.49 16.40
CA ARG A 179 -31.39 -0.64 15.93
C ARG A 179 -30.92 0.54 15.06
N ASP A 180 -29.66 0.96 15.23
CA ASP A 180 -29.04 2.07 14.51
C ASP A 180 -27.87 1.59 13.63
N GLN A 181 -28.04 1.68 12.31
CA GLN A 181 -27.05 1.31 11.28
C GLN A 181 -25.70 2.05 11.42
N TYR A 182 -25.74 3.25 12.01
CA TYR A 182 -24.54 4.04 12.29
C TYR A 182 -23.61 3.35 13.30
N TRP A 183 -24.14 2.94 14.45
CA TRP A 183 -23.35 2.31 15.51
C TRP A 183 -22.76 0.96 15.06
N SER A 184 -23.48 0.20 14.24
CA SER A 184 -22.98 -1.06 13.65
C SER A 184 -21.76 -0.84 12.75
N SER A 185 -21.76 0.26 11.99
CA SER A 185 -20.64 0.64 11.12
C SER A 185 -19.41 1.05 11.93
N VAL A 186 -19.60 1.83 13.00
CA VAL A 186 -18.53 2.25 13.89
C VAL A 186 -17.91 1.05 14.62
N ILE A 187 -18.74 0.18 15.19
CA ILE A 187 -18.29 -1.05 15.86
C ILE A 187 -17.48 -1.92 14.89
N SER A 188 -17.97 -2.10 13.66
CA SER A 188 -17.27 -2.83 12.60
C SER A 188 -15.89 -2.23 12.29
N GLY A 189 -15.80 -0.91 12.16
CA GLY A 189 -14.53 -0.21 11.96
C GLY A 189 -13.56 -0.39 13.13
N SER A 190 -14.04 -0.32 14.36
CA SER A 190 -13.23 -0.49 15.56
C SER A 190 -12.67 -1.91 15.67
N PHE A 191 -13.49 -2.94 15.42
CA PHE A 191 -13.01 -4.33 15.38
C PHE A 191 -11.89 -4.51 14.37
N ARG A 192 -12.04 -3.94 13.16
CA ARG A 192 -10.99 -4.01 12.14
C ARG A 192 -9.68 -3.39 12.58
N LEU A 193 -9.73 -2.20 13.17
CA LEU A 193 -8.54 -1.51 13.66
C LEU A 193 -7.84 -2.35 14.73
N LEU A 194 -8.60 -2.90 15.68
CA LEU A 194 -8.05 -3.73 16.75
C LEU A 194 -7.37 -5.00 16.23
N PHE A 195 -8.04 -5.75 15.35
CA PHE A 195 -7.46 -6.98 14.79
C PHE A 195 -6.24 -6.69 13.92
N ASN A 196 -6.25 -5.60 13.14
CA ASN A 196 -5.10 -5.19 12.34
C ASN A 196 -3.92 -4.82 13.25
N PHE A 197 -4.15 -4.03 14.30
CA PHE A 197 -3.12 -3.64 15.25
C PHE A 197 -2.50 -4.83 16.00
N ILE A 198 -3.33 -5.81 16.40
CA ILE A 198 -2.84 -7.07 16.97
C ILE A 198 -1.96 -7.80 15.94
N GLY A 199 -2.40 -7.89 14.69
CA GLY A 199 -1.61 -8.51 13.61
C GLY A 199 -0.29 -7.82 13.29
N VAL A 200 -0.12 -6.54 13.65
CA VAL A 200 1.16 -5.83 13.53
C VAL A 200 2.10 -6.15 14.69
N THR A 201 1.55 -6.47 15.85
CA THR A 201 2.31 -6.69 17.09
C THR A 201 2.83 -8.14 17.21
N VAL A 202 2.14 -9.09 16.56
CA VAL A 202 2.47 -10.53 16.50
C VAL A 202 3.44 -10.81 15.35
#